data_AF-B4FQN5-F1
#
_entry.id   AF-B4FQN5-F1
#
_cell.length_a   1.000
_cell.length_b   1.000
_cell.length_c   1.000
_cell.angle_alpha   90.00
_cell.angle_beta   90.00
_cell.angle_gamma   90.00
#
_symmetry.space_group_name_H-M   'P 1'
#
loop_
_entity.id
_entity.type
_entity.pdbx_description
1 polymer ?
#
loop_
_entity_poly.entity_id
_entity_poly.type
_entity_poly.pdbx_seq_one_letter_code
_entity_poly.pdbx_strand_id
1 'polypeptide(L)'
;MGGLFFVPVGIFVAKREVGSNSNGVNGAAMITLIFAMVGLLDDISSLAVDHNYKIPRWIRFLVQIVAGIYFSNWLGSTDISTPYSMKYLVPLPPPFGLALIGKVYMVLAAACSLSMGPAVTLVDGLDGLAGGIAALALIALSVAALPICSEFSVFGASMSGACIGFLFHNRYRASVVMSRVGSFALGGAVATIASCSGMFLPMLIACSLFFVELLFAILQVPFHMAKNSFRGTSRHPLKIRPSHYYLRLLGIKEPYIVAGAYMISCFLTLLAGYLGLVSA
;
A
#
# COMPACT_ATOMS: atom_id res chain seq x y z
N MET A 1 12.75 -11.69 -6.89
CA MET A 1 11.62 -10.75 -6.78
C MET A 1 10.44 -11.46 -6.13
N GLY A 2 10.31 -11.39 -4.82
CA GLY A 2 9.31 -12.15 -4.06
C GLY A 2 7.86 -11.84 -4.43
N GLY A 3 7.59 -10.57 -4.79
CA GLY A 3 6.28 -10.10 -5.26
C GLY A 3 5.68 -10.88 -6.42
N LEU A 4 6.51 -11.39 -7.33
CA LEU A 4 6.07 -12.20 -8.46
C LEU A 4 5.45 -13.54 -8.05
N PHE A 5 5.76 -14.04 -6.85
CA PHE A 5 5.25 -15.32 -6.37
C PHE A 5 3.96 -15.17 -5.56
N PHE A 6 3.94 -14.29 -4.56
CA PHE A 6 2.80 -14.25 -3.64
C PHE A 6 1.61 -13.45 -4.18
N VAL A 7 1.83 -12.42 -5.01
CA VAL A 7 0.73 -11.59 -5.55
C VAL A 7 -0.21 -12.41 -6.44
N PRO A 8 0.27 -13.21 -7.41
CA PRO A 8 -0.62 -14.06 -8.21
C PRO A 8 -1.35 -15.10 -7.37
N VAL A 9 -0.71 -15.65 -6.33
CA VAL A 9 -1.33 -16.63 -5.43
C VAL A 9 -2.48 -16.00 -4.66
N GLY A 10 -2.30 -14.81 -4.09
CA GLY A 10 -3.37 -14.09 -3.40
C GLY A 10 -4.57 -13.80 -4.32
N ILE A 11 -4.29 -13.30 -5.53
CA ILE A 11 -5.32 -13.02 -6.55
C ILE A 11 -6.06 -14.31 -6.97
N PHE A 12 -5.32 -15.39 -7.20
CA PHE A 12 -5.89 -16.67 -7.61
C PHE A 12 -6.85 -17.23 -6.54
N VAL A 13 -6.43 -17.20 -5.28
CA VAL A 13 -7.28 -17.63 -4.16
C VAL A 13 -8.53 -16.75 -4.07
N ALA A 14 -8.39 -15.43 -4.18
CA ALA A 14 -9.55 -14.52 -4.17
C ALA A 14 -10.57 -14.84 -5.27
N LYS A 15 -10.09 -15.05 -6.51
CA LYS A 15 -10.95 -15.36 -7.66
C LYS A 15 -11.63 -16.72 -7.53
N ARG A 16 -10.97 -17.69 -6.91
CA ARG A 16 -11.53 -19.03 -6.68
C ARG A 16 -12.68 -18.99 -5.67
N GLU A 17 -12.52 -18.25 -4.58
CA GLU A 17 -13.51 -18.18 -3.50
C GLU A 17 -14.74 -17.33 -3.87
N VAL A 18 -14.55 -16.18 -4.52
CA VAL A 18 -15.67 -15.30 -4.90
C VAL A 18 -16.33 -15.72 -6.23
N GLY A 19 -15.61 -16.47 -7.06
CA GLY A 19 -16.05 -16.88 -8.39
C GLY A 19 -15.62 -15.90 -9.48
N SER A 20 -15.30 -16.44 -10.67
CA SER A 20 -14.66 -15.67 -11.77
C SER A 20 -15.52 -14.55 -12.37
N ASN A 21 -16.81 -14.48 -12.06
CA ASN A 21 -17.75 -13.51 -12.63
C ASN A 21 -17.97 -12.25 -11.80
N SER A 22 -17.35 -12.12 -10.62
CA SER A 22 -17.41 -10.86 -9.85
C SER A 22 -16.63 -9.75 -10.58
N ASN A 23 -17.32 -8.66 -10.92
CA ASN A 23 -16.69 -7.47 -11.49
C ASN A 23 -15.78 -6.77 -10.46
N GLY A 24 -16.12 -6.84 -9.17
CA GLY A 24 -15.36 -6.20 -8.08
C GLY A 24 -13.98 -6.83 -7.89
N VAL A 25 -13.92 -8.15 -7.72
CA VAL A 25 -12.65 -8.88 -7.52
C VAL A 25 -11.79 -8.86 -8.78
N ASN A 26 -12.39 -9.01 -9.96
CA ASN A 26 -11.65 -8.90 -11.21
C ASN A 26 -11.02 -7.51 -11.39
N GLY A 27 -11.74 -6.47 -10.98
CA GLY A 27 -11.25 -5.11 -10.88
C GLY A 27 -10.04 -4.95 -9.97
N ALA A 28 -10.20 -5.32 -8.69
CA ALA A 28 -9.13 -5.28 -7.70
C ALA A 28 -7.90 -6.08 -8.16
N ALA A 29 -8.10 -7.26 -8.75
CA ALA A 29 -7.05 -8.07 -9.35
C ALA A 29 -6.33 -7.35 -10.52
N MET A 30 -7.06 -6.71 -11.43
CA MET A 30 -6.45 -5.98 -12.54
C MET A 30 -5.60 -4.82 -12.05
N ILE A 31 -6.11 -4.05 -11.09
CA ILE A 31 -5.39 -2.88 -10.57
C ILE A 31 -4.15 -3.28 -9.79
N THR A 32 -4.26 -4.30 -8.95
CA THR A 32 -3.09 -4.86 -8.24
C THR A 32 -2.04 -5.38 -9.21
N LEU A 33 -2.43 -6.03 -10.31
CA LEU A 33 -1.52 -6.44 -11.37
C LEU A 33 -0.92 -5.26 -12.12
N ILE A 34 -1.67 -4.20 -12.41
CA ILE A 34 -1.13 -2.98 -13.03
C ILE A 34 -0.05 -2.38 -12.13
N PHE A 35 -0.31 -2.22 -10.82
CA PHE A 35 0.71 -1.73 -9.89
C PHE A 35 1.89 -2.68 -9.74
N ALA A 36 1.67 -4.00 -9.74
CA ALA A 36 2.74 -5.00 -9.76
C ALA A 36 3.63 -4.84 -11.01
N MET A 37 3.02 -4.65 -12.18
CA MET A 37 3.73 -4.41 -13.44
C MET A 37 4.53 -3.12 -13.41
N VAL A 38 3.98 -2.04 -12.85
CA VAL A 38 4.74 -0.79 -12.63
C VAL A 38 5.96 -1.06 -11.76
N GLY A 39 5.81 -1.79 -10.65
CA GLY A 39 6.93 -2.18 -9.79
C GLY A 39 7.97 -3.06 -10.50
N LEU A 40 7.52 -3.95 -11.39
CA LEU A 40 8.38 -4.86 -12.17
C LEU A 40 9.21 -4.08 -13.19
N LEU A 41 8.59 -3.15 -13.92
CA LEU A 41 9.29 -2.24 -14.83
C LEU A 41 10.36 -1.44 -14.07
N ASP A 42 10.01 -0.96 -12.87
CA ASP A 42 10.90 -0.20 -12.01
C ASP A 42 12.12 -1.02 -11.58
N ASP A 43 11.91 -2.27 -11.17
CA ASP A 43 13.01 -3.15 -10.77
C ASP A 43 13.86 -3.59 -11.96
N ILE A 44 13.27 -3.96 -13.10
CA ILE A 44 14.02 -4.31 -14.33
C ILE A 44 14.88 -3.12 -14.76
N SER A 45 14.33 -1.90 -14.73
CA SER A 45 15.09 -0.70 -15.08
C SER A 45 16.26 -0.42 -14.14
N SER A 46 16.22 -0.95 -12.92
CA SER A 46 17.30 -0.82 -11.94
C SER A 46 18.36 -1.92 -12.08
N LEU A 47 17.98 -3.08 -12.63
CA LEU A 47 18.85 -4.23 -12.89
C LEU A 47 19.53 -4.16 -14.27
N ALA A 48 18.96 -3.40 -15.21
CA ALA A 48 19.57 -3.14 -16.51
C ALA A 48 20.94 -2.49 -16.32
N VAL A 49 21.99 -3.22 -16.76
CA VAL A 49 23.40 -3.04 -16.41
C VAL A 49 24.02 -1.74 -16.95
N ASP A 50 23.38 -1.10 -17.93
CA ASP A 50 23.93 0.10 -18.56
C ASP A 50 23.75 1.36 -17.70
N HIS A 51 24.88 1.85 -17.16
CA HIS A 51 24.97 3.05 -16.32
C HIS A 51 24.39 4.33 -16.96
N ASN A 52 24.22 4.34 -18.28
CA ASN A 52 23.74 5.51 -19.04
C ASN A 52 22.21 5.60 -19.15
N TYR A 53 21.47 4.53 -18.90
CA TYR A 53 20.00 4.49 -19.05
C TYR A 53 19.29 4.19 -17.73
N LYS A 54 19.73 4.81 -16.62
CA LYS A 54 18.89 4.86 -15.43
C LYS A 54 17.65 5.68 -15.75
N ILE A 55 16.49 5.02 -15.81
CA ILE A 55 15.22 5.70 -16.02
C ILE A 55 15.11 6.85 -15.01
N PRO A 56 14.98 8.11 -15.48
CA PRO A 56 14.93 9.25 -14.60
C PRO A 56 13.76 9.12 -13.64
N ARG A 57 13.99 9.52 -12.39
CA ARG A 57 13.03 9.39 -11.28
C ARG A 57 11.66 9.99 -11.61
N TRP A 58 11.61 11.04 -12.44
CA TRP A 58 10.38 11.68 -12.92
C TRP A 58 9.50 10.78 -13.80
N ILE A 59 10.09 9.92 -14.65
CA ILE A 59 9.31 9.00 -15.50
C ILE A 59 8.61 7.95 -14.64
N ARG A 60 9.27 7.46 -13.58
CA ARG A 60 8.69 6.50 -12.63
C ARG A 60 7.47 7.09 -11.91
N PHE A 61 7.59 8.35 -11.47
CA PHE A 61 6.47 9.11 -10.91
C PHE A 61 5.34 9.32 -11.94
N LEU A 62 5.65 9.63 -13.20
CA LEU A 62 4.63 9.79 -14.24
C LEU A 62 3.86 8.50 -14.51
N VAL A 63 4.54 7.37 -14.65
CA VAL A 63 3.89 6.06 -14.84
C VAL A 63 2.93 5.77 -13.68
N GLN A 64 3.34 6.10 -12.47
CA GLN A 64 2.49 5.93 -11.30
C GLN A 64 1.26 6.86 -11.32
N ILE A 65 1.43 8.13 -11.74
CA ILE A 65 0.33 9.09 -11.91
C ILE A 65 -0.68 8.58 -12.94
N VAL A 66 -0.19 8.08 -14.07
CA VAL A 66 -1.05 7.51 -15.12
C VAL A 66 -1.81 6.29 -14.58
N ALA A 67 -1.15 5.39 -13.84
CA ALA A 67 -1.81 4.24 -13.22
C ALA A 67 -2.88 4.65 -12.19
N GLY A 68 -2.62 5.68 -11.38
CA GLY A 68 -3.59 6.22 -10.41
C GLY A 68 -4.80 6.91 -11.06
N ILE A 69 -4.58 7.65 -12.15
CA ILE A 69 -5.67 8.25 -12.94
C ILE A 69 -6.51 7.15 -13.61
N TYR A 70 -5.88 6.15 -14.20
CA TYR A 70 -6.56 4.99 -14.77
C TYR A 70 -7.42 4.28 -13.72
N PHE A 71 -6.87 4.04 -12.53
CA PHE A 71 -7.60 3.46 -11.40
C PHE A 71 -8.83 4.29 -11.00
N SER A 72 -8.68 5.60 -10.88
CA SER A 72 -9.77 6.51 -10.52
C SER A 72 -10.89 6.54 -11.58
N ASN A 73 -10.51 6.57 -12.86
CA ASN A 73 -11.46 6.51 -13.97
C ASN A 73 -12.18 5.16 -14.04
N TRP A 74 -11.45 4.06 -13.84
CA TRP A 74 -12.03 2.72 -13.78
C TRP A 74 -13.07 2.64 -12.65
N LEU A 75 -12.71 3.09 -11.45
CA LEU A 75 -13.61 3.14 -10.28
C LEU A 75 -14.87 3.97 -10.55
N GLY A 76 -14.73 5.09 -11.27
CA GLY A 76 -15.87 5.92 -11.68
C GLY A 76 -16.74 5.30 -12.78
N SER A 77 -16.19 4.42 -13.62
CA SER A 77 -16.90 3.74 -14.71
C SER A 77 -17.60 2.45 -14.28
N THR A 78 -17.10 1.78 -13.23
CA THR A 78 -17.68 0.53 -12.75
C THR A 78 -18.84 0.78 -11.81
N ASP A 79 -19.99 0.22 -12.13
CA ASP A 79 -21.13 0.16 -11.22
C ASP A 79 -20.95 -1.03 -10.28
N ILE A 80 -20.18 -0.81 -9.22
CA ILE A 80 -20.05 -1.79 -8.14
C ILE A 80 -21.36 -1.74 -7.34
N SER A 81 -22.07 -2.86 -7.28
CA SER A 81 -23.30 -3.04 -6.50
C SER A 81 -22.99 -2.99 -5.01
N THR A 82 -22.69 -1.79 -4.53
CA THR A 82 -22.55 -1.46 -3.11
C THR A 82 -23.88 -0.86 -2.64
N PRO A 83 -24.31 -1.13 -1.39
CA PRO A 83 -25.58 -0.63 -0.86
C PRO A 83 -25.71 0.91 -0.91
N TYR A 84 -24.61 1.63 -1.05
CA TYR A 84 -24.56 3.10 -1.01
C TYR A 84 -24.23 3.78 -2.33
N SER A 85 -24.12 3.04 -3.46
CA SER A 85 -23.67 3.62 -4.73
C SER A 85 -22.42 4.47 -4.50
N MET A 86 -21.36 3.82 -3.96
CA MET A 86 -20.14 4.38 -3.33
C MET A 86 -19.24 5.23 -4.25
N LYS A 87 -19.81 5.94 -5.23
CA LYS A 87 -19.12 6.96 -6.01
C LYS A 87 -18.86 8.24 -5.20
N TYR A 88 -19.52 8.45 -4.05
CA TYR A 88 -19.49 9.75 -3.35
C TYR A 88 -19.51 9.75 -1.81
N LEU A 89 -19.65 8.59 -1.15
CA LEU A 89 -19.90 8.53 0.30
C LEU A 89 -18.72 7.88 1.03
N VAL A 90 -18.26 8.53 2.10
CA VAL A 90 -17.31 7.95 3.06
C VAL A 90 -18.05 7.71 4.38
N PRO A 91 -18.22 6.45 4.80
CA PRO A 91 -18.74 6.14 6.12
C PRO A 91 -17.76 6.60 7.19
N LEU A 92 -18.21 7.52 8.05
CA LEU A 92 -17.48 7.95 9.25
C LEU A 92 -18.13 7.32 10.49
N PRO A 93 -17.33 7.00 11.52
CA PRO A 93 -17.88 6.53 12.78
C PRO A 93 -18.84 7.57 13.38
N PRO A 94 -19.88 7.13 14.12
CA PRO A 94 -20.81 8.03 14.80
C PRO A 94 -20.03 9.02 15.69
N PRO A 95 -20.37 10.33 15.70
CA PRO A 95 -21.62 10.94 15.22
C PRO A 95 -21.59 11.51 13.79
N PHE A 96 -20.49 11.37 13.05
CA PHE A 96 -20.27 12.12 11.81
C PHE A 96 -21.05 11.58 10.59
N GLY A 97 -21.57 10.35 10.67
CA GLY A 97 -22.45 9.78 9.66
C GLY A 97 -21.78 9.58 8.29
N LEU A 98 -22.52 9.80 7.21
CA LEU A 98 -22.03 9.64 5.85
C LEU A 98 -21.53 10.98 5.29
N ALA A 99 -20.23 11.12 5.02
CA ALA A 99 -19.71 12.32 4.35
C ALA A 99 -19.85 12.18 2.83
N LEU A 100 -20.61 13.10 2.22
CA LEU A 100 -20.77 13.21 0.77
C LEU A 100 -19.61 14.03 0.20
N ILE A 101 -18.58 13.34 -0.29
CA ILE A 101 -17.32 13.94 -0.75
C ILE A 101 -17.39 14.35 -2.22
N GLY A 102 -18.37 13.87 -3.00
CA GLY A 102 -18.54 14.28 -4.40
C GLY A 102 -17.31 13.92 -5.26
N LYS A 103 -16.97 14.77 -6.23
CA LYS A 103 -15.80 14.56 -7.13
C LYS A 103 -14.45 14.47 -6.39
N VAL A 104 -14.35 14.96 -5.15
CA VAL A 104 -13.13 14.88 -4.33
C VAL A 104 -12.79 13.42 -4.00
N TYR A 105 -13.76 12.51 -4.05
CA TYR A 105 -13.57 11.07 -3.82
C TYR A 105 -12.61 10.47 -4.85
N MET A 106 -12.76 10.83 -6.13
CA MET A 106 -11.89 10.36 -7.21
C MET A 106 -10.45 10.85 -7.05
N VAL A 107 -10.28 12.08 -6.57
CA VAL A 107 -8.96 12.65 -6.26
C VAL A 107 -8.33 11.95 -5.06
N LEU A 108 -9.13 11.65 -4.02
CA LEU A 108 -8.70 10.92 -2.85
C LEU A 108 -8.27 9.49 -3.21
N ALA A 109 -9.06 8.77 -4.01
CA ALA A 109 -8.74 7.43 -4.49
C ALA A 109 -7.45 7.42 -5.33
N ALA A 110 -7.30 8.40 -6.24
CA ALA A 110 -6.07 8.57 -7.02
C ALA A 110 -4.86 8.84 -6.10
N ALA A 111 -4.97 9.81 -5.17
CA ALA A 111 -3.90 10.15 -4.24
C ALA A 111 -3.52 8.98 -3.32
N CYS A 112 -4.52 8.20 -2.86
CA CYS A 112 -4.32 6.99 -2.09
C CYS A 112 -3.52 5.96 -2.89
N SER A 113 -3.95 5.65 -4.13
CA SER A 113 -3.23 4.71 -4.99
C SER A 113 -1.80 5.16 -5.32
N LEU A 114 -1.58 6.47 -5.42
CA LEU A 114 -0.28 7.07 -5.69
C LEU A 114 0.66 7.03 -4.48
N SER A 115 0.13 7.21 -3.28
CA SER A 115 0.94 7.29 -2.07
C SER A 115 1.32 5.91 -1.55
N MET A 116 0.44 4.92 -1.70
CA MET A 116 0.57 3.65 -1.00
C MET A 116 1.73 2.78 -1.49
N GLY A 117 1.96 2.66 -2.80
CA GLY A 117 3.09 1.87 -3.34
C GLY A 117 4.47 2.38 -2.87
N PRO A 118 4.77 3.69 -3.00
CA PRO A 118 5.98 4.30 -2.47
C PRO A 118 6.09 4.17 -0.95
N ALA A 119 4.98 4.32 -0.21
CA ALA A 119 4.96 4.16 1.24
C ALA A 119 5.39 2.75 1.67
N VAL A 120 4.82 1.71 1.06
CA VAL A 120 5.22 0.32 1.34
C VAL A 120 6.68 0.07 0.95
N THR A 121 7.12 0.66 -0.17
CA THR A 121 8.53 0.55 -0.62
C THR A 121 9.51 1.19 0.36
N LEU A 122 9.13 2.30 1.01
CA LEU A 122 9.96 2.94 2.04
C LEU A 122 10.09 2.06 3.29
N VAL A 123 9.06 1.28 3.63
CA VAL A 123 9.06 0.36 4.77
C VAL A 123 9.78 -0.96 4.44
N ASP A 124 9.88 -1.35 3.17
CA ASP A 124 10.56 -2.56 2.68
C ASP A 124 12.10 -2.48 2.74
N GLY A 125 12.64 -1.86 3.80
CA GLY A 125 14.08 -1.76 4.05
C GLY A 125 14.61 -2.78 5.05
N LEU A 126 13.74 -3.52 5.73
CA LEU A 126 14.05 -4.53 6.74
C LEU A 126 13.35 -5.85 6.44
N ASP A 127 14.05 -6.96 6.68
CA ASP A 127 13.54 -8.32 6.50
C ASP A 127 12.26 -8.55 7.31
N GLY A 128 11.16 -8.90 6.64
CA GLY A 128 9.86 -9.17 7.24
C GLY A 128 9.02 -7.95 7.57
N LEU A 129 9.59 -6.74 7.63
CA LEU A 129 8.88 -5.56 8.12
C LEU A 129 7.67 -5.20 7.26
N ALA A 130 7.88 -4.96 5.97
CA ALA A 130 6.81 -4.53 5.08
C ALA A 130 5.75 -5.61 4.87
N GLY A 131 6.17 -6.88 4.71
CA GLY A 131 5.25 -8.00 4.53
C GLY A 131 4.31 -8.22 5.72
N GLY A 132 4.83 -8.11 6.95
CA GLY A 132 4.03 -8.31 8.16
C GLY A 132 3.07 -7.16 8.44
N ILE A 133 3.55 -5.92 8.30
CA ILE A 133 2.68 -4.74 8.46
C ILE A 133 1.59 -4.75 7.40
N ALA A 134 1.91 -5.14 6.15
CA ALA A 134 0.92 -5.23 5.08
C ALA A 134 -0.09 -6.35 5.31
N ALA A 135 0.34 -7.52 5.79
CA ALA A 135 -0.56 -8.63 6.14
C ALA A 135 -1.58 -8.20 7.20
N LEU A 136 -1.11 -7.52 8.26
CA LEU A 136 -1.96 -7.00 9.33
C LEU A 136 -2.91 -5.90 8.81
N ALA A 137 -2.42 -4.96 8.01
CA ALA A 137 -3.26 -3.91 7.43
C ALA A 137 -4.36 -4.47 6.51
N LEU A 138 -4.05 -5.50 5.72
CA LEU A 138 -5.02 -6.19 4.87
C LEU A 138 -6.06 -6.97 5.70
N ILE A 139 -5.68 -7.53 6.85
CA ILE A 139 -6.65 -8.14 7.78
C ILE A 139 -7.63 -7.09 8.30
N ALA A 140 -7.13 -5.94 8.79
CA ALA A 140 -8.01 -4.86 9.25
C ALA A 140 -8.99 -4.41 8.16
N LEU A 141 -8.51 -4.22 6.94
CA LEU A 141 -9.34 -3.82 5.80
C LEU A 141 -10.32 -4.91 5.41
N SER A 142 -9.93 -6.19 5.48
CA SER A 142 -10.85 -7.29 5.22
C SER A 142 -12.01 -7.30 6.21
N VAL A 143 -11.74 -7.08 7.50
CA VAL A 143 -12.75 -7.01 8.55
C VAL A 143 -13.63 -5.76 8.38
N ALA A 144 -13.03 -4.62 8.08
CA ALA A 144 -13.76 -3.38 7.83
C ALA A 144 -14.68 -3.45 6.60
N ALA A 145 -14.29 -4.21 5.57
CA ALA A 145 -15.06 -4.37 4.35
C ALA A 145 -16.18 -5.43 4.44
N LEU A 146 -16.12 -6.36 5.42
CA LEU A 146 -17.13 -7.42 5.63
C LEU A 146 -18.59 -6.92 5.55
N PRO A 147 -18.99 -5.88 6.31
CA PRO A 147 -20.38 -5.40 6.32
C PRO A 147 -20.81 -4.68 5.03
N ILE A 148 -19.87 -4.22 4.21
CA ILE A 148 -20.16 -3.41 3.01
C ILE A 148 -20.14 -4.28 1.75
N CYS A 149 -19.06 -5.05 1.58
CA CYS A 149 -18.80 -5.87 0.40
C CYS A 149 -17.94 -7.08 0.80
N SER A 150 -18.58 -8.24 0.91
CA SER A 150 -17.92 -9.51 1.21
C SER A 150 -16.82 -9.86 0.19
N GLU A 151 -16.99 -9.49 -1.08
CA GLU A 151 -16.01 -9.73 -2.15
C GLU A 151 -14.63 -9.11 -1.86
N PHE A 152 -14.60 -7.85 -1.40
CA PHE A 152 -13.34 -7.17 -1.06
C PHE A 152 -12.77 -7.65 0.27
N SER A 153 -13.62 -8.14 1.17
CA SER A 153 -13.17 -8.81 2.39
C SER A 153 -12.38 -10.08 2.06
N VAL A 154 -12.92 -10.94 1.19
CA VAL A 154 -12.23 -12.16 0.72
C VAL A 154 -10.94 -11.81 -0.03
N PHE A 155 -10.94 -10.76 -0.85
CA PHE A 155 -9.73 -10.28 -1.52
C PHE A 155 -8.64 -9.81 -0.52
N GLY A 156 -9.02 -9.05 0.51
CA GLY A 156 -8.09 -8.64 1.56
C GLY A 156 -7.53 -9.81 2.36
N ALA A 157 -8.39 -10.76 2.76
CA ALA A 157 -7.99 -11.93 3.53
C ALA A 157 -7.06 -12.86 2.74
N SER A 158 -7.33 -13.11 1.46
CA SER A 158 -6.48 -13.91 0.58
C SER A 158 -5.11 -13.27 0.32
N MET A 159 -5.07 -11.95 0.08
CA MET A 159 -3.81 -11.21 -0.04
C MET A 159 -3.01 -11.21 1.28
N SER A 160 -3.68 -11.09 2.43
CA SER A 160 -3.02 -11.22 3.73
C SER A 160 -2.43 -12.61 3.93
N GLY A 161 -3.18 -13.67 3.63
CA GLY A 161 -2.70 -15.05 3.67
C GLY A 161 -1.47 -15.27 2.79
N ALA A 162 -1.45 -14.68 1.58
CA ALA A 162 -0.30 -14.72 0.70
C ALA A 162 0.93 -14.00 1.29
N CYS A 163 0.73 -12.84 1.95
CA CYS A 163 1.79 -12.15 2.68
C CYS A 163 2.33 -12.98 3.85
N ILE A 164 1.46 -13.67 4.60
CA ILE A 164 1.86 -14.56 5.70
C ILE A 164 2.68 -15.74 5.17
N GLY A 165 2.27 -16.35 4.06
CA GLY A 165 3.06 -17.39 3.38
C GLY A 165 4.43 -16.88 2.92
N PHE A 166 4.47 -15.66 2.38
CA PHE A 166 5.72 -15.00 1.98
C PHE A 166 6.65 -14.70 3.18
N LEU A 167 6.07 -14.31 4.33
CA LEU A 167 6.84 -14.00 5.55
C LEU A 167 7.67 -15.17 6.06
N PHE A 168 7.25 -16.42 5.86
CA PHE A 168 8.07 -17.58 6.19
C PHE A 168 9.42 -17.58 5.47
N HIS A 169 9.47 -17.01 4.26
CA HIS A 169 10.69 -16.91 3.44
C HIS A 169 11.40 -15.56 3.60
N ASN A 170 10.69 -14.53 4.07
CA ASN A 170 11.18 -13.16 4.22
C ASN A 170 11.56 -12.77 5.66
N ARG A 171 11.40 -13.67 6.65
CA ARG A 171 11.83 -13.42 8.03
C ARG A 171 13.35 -13.31 8.12
N TYR A 172 13.86 -12.55 9.10
CA TYR A 172 15.29 -12.44 9.36
C TYR A 172 15.96 -13.81 9.64
N ARG A 173 17.01 -14.21 8.91
CA ARG A 173 17.61 -13.60 7.70
C ARG A 173 16.83 -14.00 6.44
N ALA A 174 16.42 -13.03 5.63
CA ALA A 174 15.53 -13.30 4.49
C ALA A 174 16.19 -14.15 3.40
N SER A 175 15.46 -15.16 2.92
CA SER A 175 15.83 -15.95 1.75
C SER A 175 15.32 -15.33 0.45
N VAL A 176 14.15 -14.68 0.50
CA VAL A 176 13.51 -14.02 -0.64
C VAL A 176 13.11 -12.60 -0.26
N VAL A 177 13.50 -11.62 -1.07
CA VAL A 177 13.20 -10.19 -0.86
C VAL A 177 11.95 -9.78 -1.64
N MET A 178 11.09 -8.93 -1.03
CA MET A 178 9.77 -8.58 -1.56
C MET A 178 9.83 -7.88 -2.93
N SER A 179 10.84 -7.04 -3.17
CA SER A 179 11.06 -6.25 -4.40
C SER A 179 9.95 -5.21 -4.66
N ARG A 180 10.17 -4.25 -5.58
CA ARG A 180 9.18 -3.20 -5.85
C ARG A 180 7.89 -3.75 -6.43
N VAL A 181 7.95 -4.89 -7.12
CA VAL A 181 6.77 -5.62 -7.58
C VAL A 181 5.79 -5.87 -6.43
N GLY A 182 6.28 -6.39 -5.31
CA GLY A 182 5.45 -6.74 -4.16
C GLY A 182 4.95 -5.51 -3.42
N SER A 183 5.79 -4.49 -3.22
CA SER A 183 5.40 -3.28 -2.49
C SER A 183 4.35 -2.46 -3.24
N PHE A 184 4.50 -2.30 -4.57
CA PHE A 184 3.50 -1.62 -5.38
C PHE A 184 2.21 -2.42 -5.49
N ALA A 185 2.29 -3.75 -5.66
CA ALA A 185 1.10 -4.60 -5.68
C ALA A 185 0.30 -4.51 -4.37
N LEU A 186 0.97 -4.55 -3.22
CA LEU A 186 0.34 -4.41 -1.91
C LEU A 186 -0.26 -3.02 -1.70
N GLY A 187 0.45 -1.97 -2.14
CA GLY A 187 -0.08 -0.61 -2.11
C GLY A 187 -1.33 -0.46 -2.98
N GLY A 188 -1.33 -1.06 -4.16
CA GLY A 188 -2.50 -1.14 -5.04
C GLY A 188 -3.66 -1.91 -4.38
N ALA A 189 -3.37 -3.04 -3.73
CA ALA A 189 -4.39 -3.88 -3.09
C ALA A 189 -5.10 -3.12 -1.98
N VAL A 190 -4.33 -2.50 -1.08
CA VAL A 190 -4.85 -1.64 -0.01
C VAL A 190 -5.68 -0.50 -0.58
N ALA A 191 -5.17 0.22 -1.59
CA ALA A 191 -5.88 1.34 -2.20
C ALA A 191 -7.18 0.90 -2.88
N THR A 192 -7.18 -0.27 -3.53
CA THR A 192 -8.39 -0.83 -4.17
C THR A 192 -9.46 -1.19 -3.15
N ILE A 193 -9.10 -1.90 -2.08
CA ILE A 193 -10.06 -2.29 -1.03
C ILE A 193 -10.64 -1.04 -0.39
N ALA A 194 -9.81 -0.06 -0.02
CA ALA A 194 -10.27 1.16 0.63
C ALA A 194 -11.17 2.02 -0.29
N SER A 195 -10.80 2.16 -1.57
CA SER A 195 -11.57 2.98 -2.52
C SER A 195 -12.82 2.26 -3.06
N CYS A 196 -12.90 0.93 -3.02
CA CYS A 196 -14.12 0.23 -3.42
C CYS A 196 -15.10 0.05 -2.26
N SER A 197 -14.59 -0.09 -1.03
CA SER A 197 -15.42 -0.18 0.19
C SER A 197 -15.80 1.20 0.76
N GLY A 198 -15.13 2.28 0.35
CA GLY A 198 -15.29 3.61 0.95
C GLY A 198 -14.58 3.77 2.31
N MET A 199 -13.90 2.73 2.80
CA MET A 199 -13.28 2.67 4.13
C MET A 199 -11.90 3.34 4.19
N PHE A 200 -11.83 4.63 3.88
CA PHE A 200 -10.57 5.39 3.94
C PHE A 200 -10.05 5.57 5.37
N LEU A 201 -10.94 5.75 6.35
CA LEU A 201 -10.54 5.92 7.76
C LEU A 201 -9.86 4.67 8.34
N PRO A 202 -10.48 3.47 8.26
CA PRO A 202 -9.82 2.24 8.65
C PRO A 202 -8.51 2.01 7.91
N MET A 203 -8.45 2.36 6.62
CA MET A 203 -7.22 2.28 5.84
C MET A 203 -6.11 3.16 6.41
N LEU A 204 -6.38 4.44 6.69
CA LEU A 204 -5.41 5.37 7.25
C LEU A 204 -4.85 4.87 8.58
N ILE A 205 -5.70 4.29 9.43
CA ILE A 205 -5.30 3.75 10.73
C ILE A 205 -4.49 2.48 10.54
N ALA A 206 -5.00 1.50 9.79
CA ALA A 206 -4.30 0.23 9.53
C ALA A 206 -2.93 0.44 8.88
N CYS A 207 -2.81 1.44 8.00
CA CYS A 207 -1.63 1.75 7.23
C CYS A 207 -0.78 2.88 7.81
N SER A 208 -1.04 3.33 9.04
CA SER A 208 -0.42 4.54 9.57
C SER A 208 1.11 4.48 9.58
N LEU A 209 1.72 3.32 9.84
CA LEU A 209 3.17 3.14 9.80
C LEU A 209 3.75 3.42 8.40
N PHE A 210 3.04 2.99 7.35
CA PHE A 210 3.40 3.31 5.97
C PHE A 210 3.31 4.82 5.72
N PHE A 211 2.23 5.46 6.19
CA PHE A 211 2.04 6.91 6.04
C PHE A 211 3.05 7.75 6.81
N VAL A 212 3.39 7.34 8.05
CA VAL A 212 4.40 8.05 8.87
C VAL A 212 5.75 8.01 8.19
N GLU A 213 6.16 6.85 7.65
CA GLU A 213 7.43 6.73 6.92
C GLU A 213 7.43 7.52 5.61
N LEU A 214 6.31 7.52 4.89
CA LEU A 214 6.15 8.36 3.69
C LEU A 214 6.24 9.84 4.04
N LEU A 215 5.53 10.29 5.07
CA LEU A 215 5.52 11.68 5.53
C LEU A 215 6.91 12.11 6.02
N PHE A 216 7.61 11.23 6.72
CA PHE A 216 8.99 11.46 7.13
C PHE A 216 9.92 11.63 5.92
N ALA A 217 9.78 10.78 4.90
CA ALA A 217 10.55 10.92 3.66
C ALA A 217 10.23 12.23 2.92
N ILE A 218 8.96 12.63 2.85
CA ILE A 218 8.54 13.88 2.19
C ILE A 218 9.10 15.10 2.93
N LEU A 219 9.04 15.14 4.27
CA LEU A 219 9.56 16.24 5.09
C LEU A 219 11.08 16.35 5.05
N GLN A 220 11.81 15.24 4.87
CA GLN A 220 13.26 15.26 4.73
C GLN A 220 13.73 16.00 3.48
N VAL A 221 13.01 15.88 2.36
CA VAL A 221 13.41 16.46 1.07
C VAL A 221 13.57 17.99 1.13
N PRO A 222 12.57 18.81 1.54
CA PRO A 222 12.70 20.26 1.59
C PRO A 222 13.69 20.70 2.67
N PHE A 223 13.75 20.03 3.82
CA PHE A 223 14.74 20.32 4.85
C PHE A 223 16.17 20.13 4.33
N HIS A 224 16.38 19.07 3.56
CA HIS A 224 17.64 18.77 2.94
C HIS A 224 18.01 19.77 1.83
N MET A 225 17.04 20.16 0.99
CA MET A 225 17.21 21.20 -0.02
C MET A 225 17.56 22.55 0.61
N ALA A 226 16.85 22.95 1.67
CA ALA A 226 17.13 24.18 2.42
C ALA A 226 18.56 24.15 3.00
N LYS A 227 18.95 23.06 3.66
CA LYS A 227 20.29 22.91 4.24
C LYS A 227 21.40 22.97 3.19
N ASN A 228 21.20 22.38 2.02
CA ASN A 228 22.14 22.45 0.90
C ASN A 228 22.25 23.87 0.34
N SER A 229 21.12 24.58 0.23
CA SER A 229 21.08 25.99 -0.17
C SER A 229 21.83 26.88 0.81
N PHE A 230 21.65 26.68 2.12
CA PHE A 230 22.35 27.44 3.16
C PHE A 230 23.85 27.13 3.25
N ARG A 231 24.27 25.90 2.96
CA ARG A 231 25.69 25.49 3.03
C ARG A 231 26.47 25.75 1.74
N GLY A 232 25.87 26.37 0.73
CA GLY A 232 26.52 26.65 -0.57
C GLY A 232 27.07 25.41 -1.27
N THR A 233 26.66 24.21 -0.85
CA THR A 233 27.25 22.95 -1.30
C THR A 233 26.31 22.32 -2.32
N SER A 234 26.63 22.49 -3.60
CA SER A 234 26.01 21.77 -4.73
C SER A 234 26.45 20.31 -4.73
N ARG A 235 26.11 19.54 -3.69
CA ARG A 235 26.31 18.09 -3.69
C ARG A 235 24.97 17.38 -3.70
N HIS A 236 24.93 16.36 -4.56
CA HIS A 236 23.83 15.49 -4.95
C HIS A 236 22.73 15.29 -3.88
N PRO A 237 21.46 15.06 -4.29
CA PRO A 237 20.38 14.79 -3.33
C PRO A 237 20.81 13.68 -2.38
N LEU A 238 21.02 14.01 -1.10
CA LEU A 238 21.46 13.02 -0.13
C LEU A 238 20.40 11.95 0.01
N LYS A 239 20.87 10.73 0.26
CA LYS A 239 20.09 9.51 0.40
C LYS A 239 18.99 9.71 1.45
N ILE A 240 17.72 9.59 1.05
CA ILE A 240 16.56 9.55 1.96
C ILE A 240 16.76 8.40 2.93
N ARG A 241 16.57 8.66 4.23
CA ARG A 241 16.78 7.67 5.30
C ARG A 241 15.44 7.43 6.01
N PRO A 242 14.82 6.26 5.83
CA PRO A 242 13.63 5.88 6.58
C PRO A 242 13.88 5.85 8.09
N SER A 243 12.83 5.89 8.90
CA SER A 243 12.96 5.92 10.37
C SER A 243 13.70 4.69 10.91
N HIS A 244 13.43 3.51 10.35
CA HIS A 244 14.06 2.25 10.77
C HIS A 244 15.58 2.21 10.48
N TYR A 245 16.09 3.06 9.58
CA TYR A 245 17.53 3.22 9.37
C TYR A 245 18.20 3.92 10.58
N TYR A 246 17.53 4.91 11.17
CA TYR A 246 18.03 5.56 12.38
C TYR A 246 18.03 4.61 13.58
N LEU A 247 17.03 3.74 13.71
CA LEU A 247 16.99 2.71 14.75
C LEU A 247 18.16 1.72 14.62
N ARG A 248 18.55 1.36 13.39
CA ARG A 248 19.77 0.56 13.14
C ARG A 248 21.04 1.32 13.51
N LEU A 249 21.13 2.62 13.21
CA LEU A 249 22.27 3.45 13.62
C LEU A 249 22.42 3.58 15.14
N LEU A 250 21.32 3.49 15.88
CA LEU A 250 21.31 3.45 17.35
C LEU A 250 21.75 2.09 17.92
N GLY A 251 22.08 1.11 17.08
CA GLY A 251 22.58 -0.21 17.50
C GLY A 251 21.49 -1.22 17.82
N ILE A 252 20.22 -0.94 17.53
CA ILE A 252 19.11 -1.86 17.77
C ILE A 252 19.14 -2.97 16.71
N LYS A 253 19.08 -4.24 17.13
CA LYS A 253 19.05 -5.37 16.18
C LYS A 253 17.74 -5.38 15.40
N GLU A 254 17.84 -5.69 14.11
CA GLU A 254 16.72 -5.76 13.16
C GLU A 254 15.48 -6.53 13.66
N PRO A 255 15.59 -7.75 14.23
CA PRO A 255 14.40 -8.48 14.68
C PRO A 255 13.62 -7.77 15.78
N TYR A 256 14.27 -6.96 16.64
CA TYR A 256 13.56 -6.20 17.67
C TYR A 256 12.78 -5.02 17.08
N ILE A 257 13.33 -4.37 16.05
CA ILE A 257 12.62 -3.29 15.34
C ILE A 257 11.36 -3.85 14.67
N VAL A 258 11.48 -5.00 14.01
CA VAL A 258 10.35 -5.68 13.34
C VAL A 258 9.30 -6.12 14.36
N ALA A 259 9.71 -6.73 15.48
CA ALA A 259 8.79 -7.14 16.53
C ALA A 259 8.03 -5.95 17.14
N GLY A 260 8.71 -4.83 17.41
CA GLY A 260 8.07 -3.61 17.90
C GLY A 260 7.05 -3.04 16.91
N ALA A 261 7.40 -3.02 15.62
CA ALA A 261 6.48 -2.58 14.57
C ALA A 261 5.24 -3.48 14.49
N TYR A 262 5.39 -4.81 14.65
CA TYR A 262 4.26 -5.74 14.65
C TYR A 262 3.33 -5.52 15.84
N MET A 263 3.86 -5.23 17.03
CA MET A 263 3.03 -4.93 18.19
C MET A 263 2.17 -3.68 17.96
N ILE A 264 2.79 -2.63 17.40
CA ILE A 264 2.09 -1.40 17.01
C ILE A 264 1.04 -1.71 15.93
N SER A 265 1.44 -2.39 14.84
CA SER A 265 0.51 -2.78 13.77
C SER A 265 -0.66 -3.63 14.26
N CYS A 266 -0.45 -4.56 15.19
CA CYS A 266 -1.51 -5.38 15.74
C CYS A 266 -2.54 -4.53 16.48
N PHE A 267 -2.09 -3.58 17.32
CA PHE A 267 -2.98 -2.65 17.99
C PHE A 267 -3.78 -1.80 17.00
N LEU A 268 -3.11 -1.25 15.98
CA LEU A 268 -3.79 -0.44 14.96
C LEU A 268 -4.73 -1.27 14.08
N THR A 269 -4.43 -2.54 13.85
CA THR A 269 -5.28 -3.46 13.10
C THR A 269 -6.60 -3.70 13.84
N LEU A 270 -6.53 -3.94 15.15
CA LEU A 270 -7.73 -4.08 15.99
C LEU A 270 -8.56 -2.80 16.00
N LEU A 271 -7.91 -1.64 16.18
CA LEU A 271 -8.57 -0.34 16.17
C LEU A 271 -9.25 -0.04 14.83
N ALA A 272 -8.54 -0.28 13.72
CA ALA A 272 -9.05 -0.08 12.37
C ALA A 272 -10.23 -1.02 12.04
N GLY A 273 -10.13 -2.29 12.42
CA GLY A 273 -11.21 -3.26 12.25
C GLY A 273 -12.46 -2.88 13.05
N TYR A 274 -12.29 -2.47 14.32
CA TYR A 274 -13.39 -1.99 15.16
C TYR A 274 -14.06 -0.75 14.58
N LEU A 275 -13.27 0.27 14.21
CA LEU A 275 -13.81 1.48 13.58
C LEU A 275 -14.49 1.17 12.25
N GLY A 276 -13.96 0.21 11.50
CA GLY A 276 -14.57 -0.27 10.27
C GLY A 276 -15.95 -0.86 10.48
N LEU A 277 -16.09 -1.77 11.44
CA LEU A 277 -17.36 -2.39 11.78
C LEU A 277 -18.40 -1.40 12.33
N VAL A 278 -17.95 -0.36 13.03
CA VAL A 278 -18.82 0.68 13.60
C VAL A 278 -19.27 1.72 12.56
N SER A 279 -18.50 1.92 11.50
CA SER A 279 -18.79 2.92 10.47
C SER A 279 -19.60 2.39 9.29
N ALA A 280 -19.58 1.08 9.06
CA ALA A 280 -20.37 0.42 8.02
C ALA A 280 -21.87 0.32 8.35
#